data_AF-K2E8B2-F1
#
_entry.id   AF-K2E8B2-F1
#
_cell.length_a   1.000
_cell.length_b   1.000
_cell.length_c   1.000
_cell.angle_alpha   90.00
_cell.angle_beta   90.00
_cell.angle_gamma   90.00
#
_symmetry.space_group_name_H-M   'P 1'
#
loop_
_entity.id
_entity.type
_entity.pdbx_description
1 polymer ?
#
loop_
_entity_poly.entity_id
_entity_poly.type
_entity_poly.pdbx_seq_one_letter_code
_entity_poly.pdbx_strand_id
1 'polypeptide(L)'
;MPILSEIKNLKSKLLAIRLKILNLIDIFAEADFSFKLKTPLVYAGLKNSNYSFLEGVIKTSSGATIEEINLGEHFKAVIIPYSQARGFDFDGKFFLVGALARLNLNQENLNQKTKESTTHFLKMFPSDNLFHNNLAQAIEILHAIDNSCEIID
;
A
#
# COMPACT_ATOMS: atom_id res chain seq x y z
N MET A 1 -0.54 10.55 27.78
CA MET A 1 -1.43 9.62 27.07
C MET A 1 -2.69 10.36 26.67
N PRO A 2 -3.27 10.09 25.48
CA PRO A 2 -4.56 10.68 25.08
C PRO A 2 -5.68 10.32 26.07
N ILE A 3 -6.70 11.18 26.16
CA ILE A 3 -7.81 11.00 27.11
C ILE A 3 -8.82 9.98 26.53
N LEU A 4 -9.24 9.00 27.32
CA LEU A 4 -10.09 7.90 26.84
C LEU A 4 -11.41 8.36 26.19
N SER A 5 -12.00 9.45 26.69
CA SER A 5 -13.22 10.05 26.11
C SER A 5 -12.98 10.64 24.71
N GLU A 6 -11.80 11.19 24.44
CA GLU A 6 -11.42 11.72 23.13
C GLU A 6 -11.26 10.59 22.11
N ILE A 7 -10.71 9.45 22.54
CA ILE A 7 -10.51 8.26 21.70
C ILE A 7 -11.88 7.66 21.29
N LYS A 8 -12.83 7.53 22.22
CA LYS A 8 -14.17 7.00 21.89
C LYS A 8 -14.91 7.88 20.88
N ASN A 9 -14.76 9.19 20.95
CA ASN A 9 -15.34 10.12 19.99
C ASN A 9 -14.69 10.04 18.60
N LEU A 10 -13.46 9.54 18.50
CA LEU A 10 -12.76 9.38 17.23
C LEU A 10 -13.37 8.28 16.37
N LYS A 11 -13.80 7.15 16.96
CA LYS A 11 -14.41 6.04 16.23
C LYS A 11 -15.63 6.48 15.41
N SER A 12 -16.53 7.25 16.02
CA SER A 12 -17.71 7.77 15.32
C SER A 12 -17.34 8.66 14.13
N LYS A 13 -16.28 9.47 14.25
CA LYS A 13 -15.79 10.32 13.15
C LYS A 13 -15.16 9.51 12.02
N LEU A 14 -14.39 8.47 12.36
CA LEU A 14 -13.79 7.54 11.39
C LEU A 14 -14.88 6.78 10.60
N LEU A 15 -15.88 6.26 11.29
CA LEU A 15 -17.01 5.58 10.65
C LEU A 15 -17.82 6.53 9.73
N ALA A 16 -17.96 7.80 10.12
CA ALA A 16 -18.69 8.78 9.31
C ALA A 16 -18.02 9.11 7.97
N ILE A 17 -16.69 8.98 7.86
CA ILE A 17 -15.97 9.22 6.61
C ILE A 17 -15.84 7.97 5.73
N ARG A 18 -16.16 6.79 6.27
CA ARG A 18 -15.99 5.50 5.56
C ARG A 18 -16.69 5.47 4.20
N LEU A 19 -17.94 5.92 4.14
CA LEU A 19 -18.71 5.97 2.88
C LEU A 19 -18.05 6.90 1.85
N LYS A 20 -17.45 8.00 2.28
CA LYS A 20 -16.74 8.92 1.38
C LYS A 20 -15.51 8.26 0.76
N ILE A 21 -14.83 7.39 1.51
CA ILE A 21 -13.68 6.64 1.00
C ILE A 21 -14.12 5.56 0.01
N LEU A 22 -15.26 4.90 0.24
CA LEU A 22 -15.83 3.97 -0.75
C LEU A 22 -16.12 4.67 -2.08
N ASN A 23 -16.76 5.84 -2.04
CA ASN A 23 -16.99 6.64 -3.26
C ASN A 23 -15.67 7.04 -3.94
N LEU A 24 -14.60 7.29 -3.18
CA LEU A 24 -13.28 7.59 -3.73
C LEU A 24 -12.66 6.36 -4.42
N ILE A 25 -12.87 5.17 -3.85
CA ILE A 25 -12.46 3.90 -4.47
C ILE A 25 -13.18 3.72 -5.80
N ASP A 26 -14.50 3.95 -5.84
CA ASP A 26 -15.30 3.85 -7.07
C ASP A 26 -14.73 4.78 -8.16
N ILE A 27 -14.48 6.05 -7.83
CA ILE A 27 -13.92 7.04 -8.77
C ILE A 27 -12.59 6.56 -9.38
N PHE A 28 -11.68 6.01 -8.57
CA PHE A 28 -10.39 5.53 -9.07
C PHE A 28 -10.47 4.18 -9.77
N ALA A 29 -11.48 3.36 -9.47
CA ALA A 29 -11.71 2.10 -10.16
C ALA A 29 -12.31 2.29 -11.55
N GLU A 30 -13.16 3.31 -11.72
CA GLU A 30 -13.78 3.68 -13.00
C GLU A 30 -12.89 4.53 -13.90
N ALA A 31 -11.80 5.09 -13.36
CA ALA A 31 -10.88 5.93 -14.11
C ALA A 31 -10.13 5.13 -15.21
N ASP A 32 -10.31 5.51 -16.48
CA ASP A 32 -9.66 4.89 -17.64
C ASP A 32 -8.22 5.40 -17.86
N PHE A 33 -7.46 5.57 -16.78
CA PHE A 33 -6.07 5.97 -16.85
C PHE A 33 -5.18 4.73 -16.89
N SER A 34 -4.33 4.63 -17.92
CA SER A 34 -3.37 3.53 -18.04
C SER A 34 -1.96 4.06 -18.26
N PHE A 35 -1.04 3.68 -17.36
CA PHE A 35 0.38 3.89 -17.55
C PHE A 35 1.14 2.65 -17.10
N LYS A 36 1.68 1.93 -18.08
CA LYS A 36 2.48 0.71 -17.88
C LYS A 36 3.89 0.95 -18.37
N LEU A 37 4.87 0.50 -17.58
CA LEU A 37 6.26 0.53 -17.99
C LEU A 37 6.54 -0.64 -18.94
N LYS A 38 7.36 -0.39 -19.96
CA LYS A 38 7.86 -1.46 -20.85
C LYS A 38 9.01 -2.25 -20.24
N THR A 39 9.66 -1.69 -19.23
CA THR A 39 10.78 -2.31 -18.52
C THR A 39 10.25 -3.14 -17.36
N PRO A 40 10.84 -4.33 -17.09
CA PRO A 40 10.50 -5.12 -15.92
C PRO A 40 10.63 -4.30 -14.62
N LEU A 41 9.64 -4.41 -13.75
CA LEU A 41 9.56 -3.69 -12.48
C LEU A 41 9.36 -4.68 -11.34
N VAL A 42 10.12 -4.49 -10.26
CA VAL A 42 9.95 -5.25 -9.01
C VAL A 42 9.11 -4.44 -8.04
N TYR A 43 7.99 -4.98 -7.57
CA TYR A 43 7.25 -4.38 -6.47
C TYR A 43 7.90 -4.79 -5.16
N ALA A 44 8.16 -3.85 -4.26
CA ALA A 44 8.70 -4.10 -2.94
C ALA A 44 7.83 -3.44 -1.86
N GLY A 45 7.53 -4.17 -0.79
CA GLY A 45 6.70 -3.67 0.30
C GLY A 45 6.73 -4.60 1.52
N LEU A 46 6.28 -4.07 2.66
CA LEU A 46 6.11 -4.85 3.88
C LEU A 46 4.95 -5.85 3.72
N LYS A 47 5.19 -7.07 4.17
CA LYS A 47 4.21 -8.14 4.28
C LYS A 47 4.14 -8.66 5.71
N ASN A 48 2.92 -8.78 6.22
CA ASN A 48 2.58 -9.26 7.56
C ASN A 48 1.12 -9.72 7.55
N SER A 49 0.67 -10.36 8.62
CA SER A 49 -0.67 -10.97 8.73
C SER A 49 -1.83 -9.98 8.96
N ASN A 50 -1.55 -8.71 9.29
CA ASN A 50 -2.55 -7.70 9.65
C ASN A 50 -2.55 -6.46 8.72
N TYR A 51 -1.79 -6.53 7.61
CA TYR A 51 -1.51 -5.42 6.71
C TYR A 51 -0.96 -4.18 7.44
N SER A 52 -0.16 -4.36 8.50
CA SER A 52 0.50 -3.27 9.20
C SER A 52 1.47 -2.51 8.29
N PHE A 53 1.53 -1.20 8.47
CA PHE A 53 2.50 -0.32 7.81
C PHE A 53 3.82 -0.20 8.57
N LEU A 54 3.89 -0.72 9.80
CA LEU A 54 4.96 -0.45 10.74
C LEU A 54 5.93 -1.62 10.91
N GLU A 55 5.46 -2.84 10.70
CA GLU A 55 6.20 -4.06 10.99
C GLU A 55 6.03 -5.10 9.88
N GLY A 56 6.86 -6.13 9.89
CA GLY A 56 6.79 -7.25 8.96
C GLY A 56 8.10 -7.50 8.26
N VAL A 57 8.03 -8.31 7.20
CA VAL A 57 9.18 -8.63 6.35
C VAL A 57 9.04 -7.94 5.01
N ILE A 58 10.14 -7.46 4.45
CA ILE A 58 10.12 -6.87 3.12
C ILE A 58 10.00 -8.01 2.11
N LYS A 59 8.94 -8.01 1.32
CA LYS A 59 8.71 -8.95 0.23
C LYS A 59 8.81 -8.24 -1.09
N THR A 60 9.26 -8.97 -2.10
CA THR A 60 9.29 -8.47 -3.47
C THR A 60 8.45 -9.33 -4.40
N SER A 61 7.96 -8.75 -5.51
CA SER A 61 7.24 -9.51 -6.54
C SER A 61 8.13 -10.52 -7.28
N SER A 62 9.45 -10.43 -7.12
CA SER A 62 10.40 -11.43 -7.63
C SER A 62 10.59 -12.61 -6.67
N GLY A 63 9.87 -12.66 -5.55
CA GLY A 63 9.91 -13.75 -4.57
C GLY A 63 10.96 -13.59 -3.46
N ALA A 64 11.72 -12.49 -3.43
CA ALA A 64 12.70 -12.26 -2.39
C ALA A 64 12.03 -11.92 -1.05
N THR A 65 12.69 -12.31 0.04
CA THR A 65 12.34 -11.91 1.41
C THR A 65 13.56 -11.28 2.01
N ILE A 66 13.44 -10.03 2.44
CA ILE A 66 14.55 -9.21 2.90
C ILE A 66 14.23 -8.78 4.33
N GLU A 67 15.16 -9.05 5.23
CA GLU A 67 15.12 -8.50 6.58
C GLU A 67 15.54 -7.03 6.55
N GLU A 68 14.94 -6.20 7.40
CA GLU A 68 15.21 -4.76 7.45
C GLU A 68 16.71 -4.45 7.60
N ILE A 69 17.41 -5.22 8.44
CA ILE A 69 18.85 -5.08 8.68
C ILE A 69 19.70 -5.26 7.41
N ASN A 70 19.23 -6.07 6.46
CA ASN A 70 19.94 -6.38 5.22
C ASN A 70 19.48 -5.51 4.04
N LEU A 71 18.45 -4.66 4.22
CA LEU A 71 17.86 -3.88 3.13
C LEU A 71 18.89 -3.02 2.38
N GLY A 72 19.85 -2.44 3.11
CA GLY A 72 20.89 -1.61 2.52
C GLY A 72 21.77 -2.33 1.50
N GLU A 73 21.95 -3.65 1.63
CA GLU A 73 22.80 -4.46 0.74
C GLU A 73 22.19 -4.64 -0.65
N HIS A 74 20.86 -4.52 -0.76
CA HIS A 74 20.13 -4.63 -2.02
C HIS A 74 20.16 -3.34 -2.85
N PHE A 75 20.63 -2.22 -2.27
CA PHE A 75 20.62 -0.92 -2.92
C PHE A 75 22.01 -0.50 -3.39
N LYS A 76 22.11 -0.21 -4.68
CA LYS A 76 23.28 0.45 -5.27
C LYS A 76 22.93 1.89 -5.66
N ALA A 77 23.62 2.85 -5.06
CA ALA A 77 23.42 4.26 -5.39
C ALA A 77 23.87 4.55 -6.84
N VAL A 78 23.05 5.30 -7.56
CA VAL A 78 23.30 5.76 -8.93
C VAL A 78 23.33 7.28 -8.95
N ILE A 79 24.41 7.84 -9.49
CA ILE A 79 24.54 9.29 -9.71
C ILE A 79 23.85 9.62 -11.04
N ILE A 80 22.86 10.51 -10.97
CA ILE A 80 22.14 11.01 -12.14
C ILE A 80 22.62 12.46 -12.36
N PRO A 81 23.45 12.74 -13.39
CA PRO A 81 24.19 14.01 -13.50
C PRO A 81 23.33 15.28 -13.46
N TYR A 82 22.08 15.18 -13.90
CA TYR A 82 21.13 16.29 -13.97
C TYR A 82 20.11 16.32 -12.82
N SER A 83 20.24 15.46 -11.80
CA SER A 83 19.30 15.34 -10.68
C SER A 83 19.98 15.62 -9.35
N GLN A 84 19.31 16.38 -8.48
CA GLN A 84 19.70 16.55 -7.08
C GLN A 84 19.27 15.35 -6.21
N ALA A 85 18.31 14.55 -6.68
CA ALA A 85 17.91 13.31 -6.04
C ALA A 85 18.88 12.18 -6.41
N ARG A 86 19.18 11.32 -5.42
CA ARG A 86 19.97 10.11 -5.60
C ARG A 86 19.09 9.02 -6.21
N GLY A 87 19.57 8.39 -7.29
CA GLY A 87 18.95 7.19 -7.85
C GLY A 87 19.40 5.96 -7.07
N PHE A 88 18.58 4.92 -7.09
CA PHE A 88 18.93 3.62 -6.52
C PHE A 88 18.56 2.51 -7.51
N ASP A 89 19.51 1.62 -7.72
CA ASP A 89 19.31 0.32 -8.36
C ASP A 89 19.04 -0.72 -7.27
N PHE A 90 18.07 -1.60 -7.49
CA PHE A 90 17.68 -2.64 -6.55
C PHE A 90 17.94 -4.01 -7.15
N ASP A 91 19.05 -4.66 -6.75
CA ASP A 91 19.54 -5.92 -7.32
C ASP A 91 19.59 -5.94 -8.88
N GLY A 92 20.04 -4.84 -9.49
CA GLY A 92 20.13 -4.70 -10.95
C GLY A 92 18.80 -4.40 -11.64
N LYS A 93 17.74 -4.05 -10.90
CA LYS A 93 16.39 -3.85 -11.40
C LYS A 93 15.79 -2.52 -10.95
N PHE A 94 14.86 -2.01 -11.76
CA PHE A 94 13.94 -0.99 -11.30
C PHE A 94 12.94 -1.59 -10.32
N PHE A 95 12.63 -0.83 -9.27
CA PHE A 95 11.69 -1.23 -8.26
C PHE A 95 10.66 -0.13 -8.01
N LEU A 96 9.49 -0.52 -7.52
CA LEU A 96 8.42 0.37 -7.11
C LEU A 96 7.92 -0.01 -5.73
N VAL A 97 7.73 1.01 -4.92
CA VAL A 97 7.18 0.94 -3.56
C VAL A 97 5.87 1.74 -3.51
N GLY A 98 5.19 1.69 -2.37
CA GLY A 98 3.95 2.42 -2.14
C GLY A 98 2.73 1.51 -2.05
N ALA A 99 1.54 2.10 -2.14
CA ALA A 99 0.28 1.39 -1.92
C ALA A 99 0.08 0.28 -2.95
N LEU A 100 0.36 0.55 -4.23
CA LEU A 100 0.27 -0.46 -5.29
C LEU A 100 1.13 -1.68 -4.98
N ALA A 101 2.38 -1.47 -4.55
CA ALA A 101 3.29 -2.56 -4.22
C ALA A 101 2.80 -3.38 -3.03
N ARG A 102 2.40 -2.73 -1.93
CA ARG A 102 1.87 -3.43 -0.75
C ARG A 102 0.60 -4.20 -1.07
N LEU A 103 -0.32 -3.61 -1.82
CA LEU A 103 -1.59 -4.26 -2.15
C LEU A 103 -1.38 -5.46 -3.08
N ASN A 104 -0.51 -5.33 -4.09
CA ASN A 104 -0.11 -6.45 -4.96
C ASN A 104 0.46 -7.62 -4.16
N LEU A 105 1.19 -7.35 -3.07
CA LEU A 105 1.93 -8.35 -2.31
C LEU A 105 1.18 -8.93 -1.10
N ASN A 106 0.20 -8.19 -0.55
CA ASN A 106 -0.33 -8.45 0.78
C ASN A 106 -1.86 -8.28 0.91
N GLN A 107 -2.61 -8.12 -0.18
CA GLN A 107 -4.06 -7.87 -0.13
C GLN A 107 -4.87 -8.88 0.71
N GLU A 108 -4.41 -10.12 0.85
CA GLU A 108 -5.09 -11.15 1.64
C GLU A 108 -5.16 -10.83 3.15
N ASN A 109 -4.20 -10.05 3.63
CA ASN A 109 -4.06 -9.69 5.04
C ASN A 109 -4.72 -8.35 5.40
N LEU A 110 -5.41 -7.72 4.44
CA LEU A 110 -6.27 -6.57 4.72
C LEU A 110 -7.30 -6.91 5.79
N ASN A 111 -7.71 -5.87 6.53
CA ASN A 111 -8.84 -5.92 7.45
C ASN A 111 -10.05 -6.60 6.82
N GLN A 112 -10.72 -7.49 7.57
CA GLN A 112 -11.82 -8.29 7.06
C GLN A 112 -12.97 -7.44 6.50
N LYS A 113 -13.36 -6.38 7.22
CA LYS A 113 -14.43 -5.46 6.82
C LYS A 113 -14.06 -4.65 5.57
N THR A 114 -12.78 -4.29 5.43
CA THR A 114 -12.26 -3.67 4.21
C THR A 114 -12.36 -4.64 3.04
N LYS A 115 -11.90 -5.90 3.19
CA LYS A 115 -11.97 -6.92 2.13
C LYS A 115 -13.39 -7.14 1.64
N GLU A 116 -14.34 -7.26 2.57
CA GLU A 116 -15.76 -7.42 2.24
C GLU A 116 -16.30 -6.23 1.43
N SER A 117 -15.93 -5.01 1.82
CA SER A 117 -16.39 -3.81 1.11
C SER A 117 -15.69 -3.57 -0.22
N THR A 118 -14.50 -4.14 -0.45
CA THR A 118 -13.70 -3.91 -1.66
C THR A 118 -13.49 -5.15 -2.52
N THR A 119 -14.23 -6.23 -2.27
CA THR A 119 -14.05 -7.54 -2.93
C THR A 119 -14.02 -7.45 -4.46
N HIS A 120 -14.83 -6.57 -5.06
CA HIS A 120 -14.85 -6.38 -6.51
C HIS A 120 -13.59 -5.66 -7.02
N PHE A 121 -13.13 -4.62 -6.31
CA PHE A 121 -11.94 -3.84 -6.66
C PHE A 121 -10.64 -4.62 -6.45
N LEU A 122 -10.58 -5.48 -5.44
CA LEU A 122 -9.40 -6.31 -5.15
C LEU A 122 -9.05 -7.26 -6.32
N LYS A 123 -10.03 -7.66 -7.14
CA LYS A 123 -9.80 -8.47 -8.35
C LYS A 123 -8.96 -7.76 -9.42
N MET A 124 -8.80 -6.44 -9.32
CA MET A 124 -7.90 -5.66 -10.20
C MET A 124 -6.43 -5.82 -9.83
N PHE A 125 -6.13 -6.45 -8.68
CA PHE A 125 -4.78 -6.66 -8.18
C PHE A 125 -4.39 -8.16 -8.23
N PRO A 126 -3.13 -8.51 -8.57
CA PRO A 126 -2.01 -7.60 -8.78
C PRO A 126 -2.12 -6.80 -10.07
N SER A 127 -1.79 -5.50 -10.01
CA SER A 127 -1.86 -4.58 -11.14
C SER A 127 -0.48 -4.11 -11.56
N ASP A 128 -0.27 -4.04 -12.89
CA ASP A 128 0.90 -3.45 -13.56
C ASP A 128 0.65 -2.01 -14.05
N ASN A 129 -0.58 -1.50 -13.93
CA ASN A 129 -0.92 -0.11 -14.21
C ASN A 129 -0.51 0.79 -13.04
N LEU A 130 0.42 1.71 -13.27
CA LEU A 130 0.94 2.60 -12.23
C LEU A 130 -0.11 3.58 -11.70
N PHE A 131 -1.11 3.94 -12.49
CA PHE A 131 -2.20 4.79 -12.01
C PHE A 131 -3.13 4.09 -11.02
N HIS A 132 -3.16 2.75 -10.99
CA HIS A 132 -3.86 2.02 -9.93
C HIS A 132 -3.22 2.21 -8.55
N ASN A 133 -2.08 2.91 -8.42
CA ASN A 133 -1.59 3.33 -7.12
C ASN A 133 -2.59 4.22 -6.36
N ASN A 134 -3.36 5.05 -7.07
CA ASN A 134 -4.38 5.88 -6.43
C ASN A 134 -5.55 5.04 -5.89
N LEU A 135 -5.99 4.05 -6.67
CA LEU A 135 -6.97 3.06 -6.23
C LEU A 135 -6.47 2.30 -5.00
N ALA A 136 -5.22 1.83 -5.03
CA ALA A 136 -4.60 1.15 -3.91
C ALA A 136 -4.52 2.05 -2.66
N GLN A 137 -4.16 3.33 -2.81
CA GLN A 137 -4.15 4.31 -1.72
C GLN A 137 -5.55 4.50 -1.11
N ALA A 138 -6.60 4.59 -1.93
CA ALA A 138 -7.97 4.72 -1.44
C ALA A 138 -8.40 3.47 -0.64
N ILE A 139 -8.04 2.27 -1.09
CA ILE A 139 -8.25 1.02 -0.35
C ILE A 139 -7.44 1.01 0.95
N GLU A 140 -6.19 1.48 0.95
CA GLU A 140 -5.36 1.58 2.17
C GLU A 140 -5.93 2.58 3.19
N ILE A 141 -6.54 3.68 2.74
CA ILE A 141 -7.24 4.61 3.63
C ILE A 141 -8.44 3.92 4.29
N LEU A 142 -9.22 3.15 3.52
CA LEU A 142 -10.34 2.39 4.08
C LEU A 142 -9.85 1.35 5.10
N HIS A 143 -8.77 0.65 4.77
CA HIS A 143 -8.10 -0.28 5.66
C HIS A 143 -7.65 0.39 6.96
N ALA A 144 -6.99 1.55 6.87
CA ALA A 144 -6.54 2.29 8.03
C ALA A 144 -7.71 2.76 8.92
N ILE A 145 -8.85 3.14 8.32
CA ILE A 145 -10.07 3.49 9.06
C ILE A 145 -10.63 2.28 9.80
N ASP A 146 -10.80 1.14 9.12
CA ASP A 146 -11.37 -0.07 9.70
C ASP A 146 -10.44 -0.63 10.80
N ASN A 147 -9.13 -0.71 10.57
CA ASN A 147 -8.15 -1.10 11.59
C ASN A 147 -8.12 -0.13 12.78
N SER A 148 -8.17 1.18 12.53
CA SER A 148 -8.23 2.17 13.62
C SER A 148 -9.46 1.97 14.50
N CYS A 149 -10.60 1.60 13.91
CA CYS A 149 -11.80 1.32 14.67
C CYS A 149 -11.66 0.06 15.55
N GLU A 150 -11.00 -0.99 15.06
CA GLU A 150 -10.71 -2.21 15.84
C GLU A 150 -9.72 -1.94 16.98
N ILE A 151 -8.72 -1.08 16.77
CA ILE A 151 -7.75 -0.70 17.82
C ILE A 151 -8.40 0.14 18.93
N ILE A 152 -9.43 0.91 18.61
CA ILE A 152 -10.16 1.75 19.58
C ILE A 152 -11.10 0.92 20.46
N ASP A 153 -11.55 -0.24 19.99
CA ASP A 153 -12.45 -1.14 20.72
C ASP A 153 -11.75 -1.88 21.87
#